data_AF-A0A7Y3A7R5-F1
#
_entry.id   AF-A0A7Y3A7R5-F1
#
_cell.length_a   1.000
_cell.length_b   1.000
_cell.length_c   1.000
_cell.angle_alpha   90.00
_cell.angle_beta   90.00
_cell.angle_gamma   90.00
#
_symmetry.space_group_name_H-M   'P 1'
#
loop_
_entity.id
_entity.type
_entity.pdbx_description
1 polymer ?
#
loop_
_entity_poly.entity_id
_entity_poly.type
_entity_poly.pdbx_seq_one_letter_code
_entity_poly.pdbx_strand_id
1 'polypeptide(L)' 'MDYKATITKLLISLLVSPIVVYIFLGIAGLAGSTYEMTNGETFIIWLLMAVVINLSLTKK' A
#
# COMPACT_ATOMS: atom_id res chain seq x y z
N MET A 1 19.12 -1.05 16.60
CA MET A 1 18.10 -1.23 15.55
C MET A 1 18.31 -2.61 14.96
N ASP A 2 17.29 -3.47 14.96
CA ASP A 2 17.38 -4.76 14.29
C ASP A 2 17.09 -4.57 12.80
N TYR A 3 18.16 -4.46 12.00
CA TYR A 3 18.07 -4.23 10.57
C TYR A 3 17.31 -5.35 9.85
N LYS A 4 17.41 -6.60 10.32
CA LYS A 4 16.68 -7.72 9.72
C LYS A 4 15.19 -7.53 9.90
N ALA A 5 14.76 -7.22 11.13
CA ALA A 5 13.36 -6.96 11.43
C ALA A 5 12.80 -5.77 10.63
N THR A 6 13.57 -4.69 10.49
CA THR A 6 13.15 -3.51 9.71
C THR A 6 12.98 -3.82 8.22
N ILE A 7 13.95 -4.52 7.61
CA ILE A 7 13.88 -4.91 6.20
C ILE A 7 12.69 -5.84 5.96
N THR A 8 12.46 -6.81 6.84
CA THR A 8 11.30 -7.71 6.75
C THR A 8 9.98 -6.93 6.80
N LYS A 9 9.85 -5.95 7.70
CA LYS A 9 8.65 -5.10 7.77
C LYS A 9 8.42 -4.28 6.51
N LEU A 10 9.49 -3.74 5.92
CA LEU A 10 9.41 -2.98 4.67
C LEU A 10 9.01 -3.86 3.48
N LEU A 11 9.55 -5.08 3.39
CA LEU A 11 9.17 -6.04 2.36
C LEU A 11 7.70 -6.46 2.50
N ILE A 12 7.26 -6.75 3.72
CA ILE A 12 5.85 -7.09 3.98
C ILE A 12 4.95 -5.91 3.60
N SER A 13 5.28 -4.68 4.00
CA SER A 13 4.45 -3.52 3.68
C SER A 13 4.38 -3.26 2.17
N LEU A 14 5.47 -3.52 1.44
CA LEU A 14 5.51 -3.40 -0.02
C LEU A 14 4.67 -4.48 -0.73
N LEU A 15 4.61 -5.71 -0.21
CA LEU A 15 3.81 -6.78 -0.78
C LEU A 15 2.32 -6.67 -0.44
N VAL A 16 2.00 -6.12 0.74
CA VAL A 16 0.61 -5.94 1.21
C VAL A 16 -0.04 -4.69 0.61
N SER A 17 0.73 -3.65 0.29
CA SER A 17 0.19 -2.40 -0.23
C SER A 17 -0.65 -2.49 -1.51
N PRO A 18 -0.32 -3.27 -2.56
CA PRO A 18 -1.16 -3.34 -3.75
C PRO A 18 -2.48 -4.06 -3.44
N ILE A 19 -2.46 -5.07 -2.56
CA ILE A 19 -3.67 -5.77 -2.11
C ILE A 19 -4.64 -4.77 -1.47
N VAL A 20 -4.12 -3.93 -0.55
CA VAL A 20 -4.92 -2.89 0.12
C VAL A 20 -5.48 -1.87 -0.88
N VAL A 21 -4.66 -1.40 -1.83
CA VAL A 21 -5.10 -0.45 -2.87
C VAL A 21 -6.26 -1.01 -3.70
N TYR A 22 -6.15 -2.25 -4.20
CA TYR A 22 -7.22 -2.85 -5.01
C TYR A 22 -8.48 -3.16 -4.20
N ILE A 23 -8.37 -3.48 -2.91
CA ILE A 23 -9.54 -3.60 -2.03
C ILE A 23 -10.29 -2.25 -1.99
N PHE A 24 -9.58 -1.14 -1.76
CA PHE A 24 -10.20 0.19 -1.74
C PHE A 24 -10.80 0.56 -3.10
N LEU A 25 -10.09 0.27 -4.20
CA LEU A 25 -10.58 0.55 -5.54
C LEU A 25 -11.85 -0.25 -5.86
N GLY A 26 -11.90 -1.52 -5.44
CA GLY A 26 -13.07 -2.37 -5.57
C GLY A 26 -14.26 -1.84 -4.77
N ILE A 27 -14.05 -1.45 -3.51
CA ILE A 27 -15.09 -0.85 -2.67
C ILE A 27 -15.59 0.46 -3.28
N ALA A 28 -14.70 1.29 -3.80
CA ALA A 28 -15.08 2.53 -4.45
C ALA A 28 -15.87 2.30 -5.74
N GLY A 29 -15.50 1.28 -6.52
CA GLY A 29 -16.27 0.83 -7.68
C GLY A 29 -17.69 0.41 -7.32
N LEU A 30 -17.87 -0.33 -6.22
CA LEU A 30 -19.19 -0.70 -5.70
C LEU A 30 -20.00 0.52 -5.24
N ALA A 31 -19.34 1.58 -4.78
CA ALA A 31 -19.97 2.86 -4.43
C ALA A 31 -20.27 3.75 -5.65
N GLY A 32 -20.02 3.27 -6.87
CA GLY A 32 -20.27 4.00 -8.13
C GLY A 32 -19.13 4.93 -8.57
N SER A 33 -17.94 4.81 -7.98
CA SER A 33 -16.78 5.60 -8.36
C SER A 33 -15.93 4.89 -9.41
N THR A 34 -15.52 5.63 -10.45
CA THR A 34 -14.60 5.14 -11.48
C THR A 34 -13.27 5.89 -11.38
N TYR A 35 -12.22 5.17 -11.00
CA TYR A 35 -10.86 5.68 -10.97
C TYR A 35 -10.04 5.07 -12.11
N GLU A 36 -9.72 5.88 -13.12
CA GLU A 36 -8.76 5.50 -14.14
C GLU A 36 -7.37 5.88 -13.65
N MET A 37 -6.45 4.91 -13.64
CA MET A 37 -5.06 5.12 -13.24
C MET A 37 -4.13 4.56 -14.30
N THR A 38 -3.14 5.35 -14.69
CA THR A 38 -2.03 4.87 -15.51
C THR A 38 -1.11 3.95 -14.69
N ASN A 39 -0.27 3.18 -15.37
CA ASN A 39 0.73 2.32 -14.71
C ASN A 39 1.64 3.12 -13.77
N GLY A 40 2.03 4.35 -14.17
CA GLY A 40 2.88 5.22 -13.36
C GLY A 40 2.20 5.69 -12.08
N GLU A 41 0.95 6.15 -12.18
CA GLU A 41 0.16 6.58 -11.02
C GLU A 41 -0.11 5.42 -10.06
N THR A 42 -0.43 4.25 -10.60
CA THR A 42 -0.64 3.02 -9.81
C THR A 42 0.62 2.65 -9.03
N PHE A 43 1.80 2.76 -9.65
CA PHE A 43 3.08 2.50 -8.98
C PHE A 43 3.35 3.49 -7.85
N ILE A 44 3.06 4.78 -8.06
CA ILE A 44 3.23 5.82 -7.02
C ILE A 44 2.30 5.54 -5.82
N ILE A 45 1.03 5.25 -6.07
CA ILE A 45 0.05 4.95 -5.00
C ILE A 45 0.45 3.68 -4.25
N TRP A 46 0.93 2.66 -4.96
CA TRP A 46 1.44 1.44 -4.37
C TRP A 46 2.60 1.70 -3.39
N LEU A 47 3.59 2.52 -3.79
CA LEU A 47 4.72 2.89 -2.92
C LEU A 47 4.28 3.74 -1.72
N LEU A 48 3.41 4.74 -1.94
CA LEU A 48 2.89 5.56 -0.86
C LEU A 48 2.13 4.72 0.17
N MET A 49 1.31 3.79 -0.30
CA MET A 49 0.58 2.87 0.58
C MET A 49 1.52 1.95 1.36
N ALA A 50 2.63 1.51 0.76
CA ALA A 50 3.65 0.73 1.47
C ALA A 50 4.25 1.53 2.65
N VAL A 51 4.53 2.82 2.45
CA VAL A 51 5.03 3.71 3.51
C VAL A 51 3.98 3.88 4.61
N VAL A 52 2.72 4.12 4.26
CA VAL A 52 1.62 4.26 5.23
C VAL A 52 1.43 3.00 6.08
N ILE A 53 1.46 1.82 5.45
CA ILE A 53 1.37 0.54 6.17
C ILE A 53 2.57 0.37 7.11
N ASN A 54 3.78 0.67 6.64
CA ASN A 54 4.98 0.55 7.47
C ASN A 54 4.94 1.47 8.69
N LEU A 55 4.49 2.71 8.51
CA LEU A 55 4.28 3.67 9.60
C LEU A 55 3.19 3.18 10.57
N SER A 56 2.12 2.55 10.06
CA SER A 56 1.04 2.02 10.90
C SER A 56 1.46 0.80 11.72
N LEU A 57 2.38 -0.02 11.20
CA LEU A 57 2.95 -1.18 11.91
C LEU A 57 4.06 -0.80 12.89
N THR A 58 4.65 0.38 12.71
CA THR A 58 5.69 0.90 13.60
C THR A 58 5.01 1.56 14.80
N LYS A 59 4.79 0.78 15.87
CA LYS A 59 4.38 1.34 17.17
C LYS A 59 5.44 2.34 17.65
N LYS A 60 4.97 3.52 18.07
CA LYS A 60 5.78 4.48 18.85
C LYS A 60 6.14 3.89 20.20
#